data_AF-A0A7D9LVJ4-F1
#
_entry.id   AF-A0A7D9LVJ4-F1
#
_cell.length_a   1.000
_cell.length_b   1.000
_cell.length_c   1.000
_cell.angle_alpha   90.00
_cell.angle_beta   90.00
_cell.angle_gamma   90.00
#
_symmetry.space_group_name_H-M   'P 1'
#
loop_
_entity.id
_entity.type
_entity.pdbx_description
1 polymer ?
#
loop_
_entity_poly.entity_id
_entity_poly.type
_entity_poly.pdbx_seq_one_letter_code
_entity_poly.pdbx_strand_id
1 'polypeptide(L)'
;MRITAKYIQIVLIIFLVFQNASAYLAEVRKRNNQALASTSYAFDSIWAAALMLNATSNETRPEDFVLSSDQFFSDEYKDLLEEQEFEGLSGPHNFFNRERIGTVTISQMRVQNGI
;
A
#
# COMPACT_ATOMS: atom_id res chain seq x y z
N MET A 1 -15.93 17.42 -14.79
CA MET A 1 -14.61 17.52 -14.14
C MET A 1 -13.65 16.58 -14.88
N ARG A 2 -12.71 17.10 -15.68
CA ARG A 2 -11.79 16.28 -16.49
C ARG A 2 -10.61 15.84 -15.62
N ILE A 3 -10.69 14.64 -15.05
CA ILE A 3 -9.49 13.94 -14.54
C ILE A 3 -8.64 13.66 -15.78
N THR A 4 -7.59 14.43 -15.95
CA THR A 4 -6.77 14.46 -17.16
C THR A 4 -5.98 13.16 -17.29
N ALA A 5 -5.95 12.59 -18.49
CA ALA A 5 -5.30 11.33 -18.85
C ALA A 5 -3.82 11.19 -18.39
N LYS A 6 -3.16 12.29 -18.02
CA LYS A 6 -1.82 12.31 -17.39
C LYS A 6 -1.78 11.63 -16.02
N TYR A 7 -2.81 11.78 -15.18
CA TYR A 7 -2.85 11.14 -13.87
C TYR A 7 -3.08 9.64 -13.98
N ILE A 8 -3.95 9.23 -14.91
CA ILE A 8 -4.17 7.82 -15.21
C ILE A 8 -2.88 7.18 -15.76
N GLN A 9 -2.11 7.89 -16.59
CA GLN A 9 -0.80 7.42 -17.06
C GLN A 9 0.24 7.27 -15.94
N ILE A 10 0.31 8.21 -14.98
CA ILE A 10 1.23 8.09 -13.84
C ILE A 10 0.83 6.92 -12.93
N VAL A 11 -0.47 6.76 -12.66
CA VAL A 11 -1.01 5.62 -11.89
C VAL A 11 -0.75 4.30 -12.61
N LEU A 12 -0.97 4.22 -13.93
CA LEU A 12 -0.64 3.04 -14.73
C LEU A 12 0.86 2.76 -14.78
N ILE A 13 1.72 3.77 -14.86
CA ILE A 13 3.18 3.60 -14.86
C ILE A 13 3.63 3.09 -13.50
N ILE A 14 3.09 3.59 -12.39
CA ILE A 14 3.38 3.05 -11.05
C ILE A 14 2.90 1.60 -10.93
N PHE A 15 1.71 1.28 -11.45
CA PHE A 15 1.15 -0.08 -11.44
C PHE A 15 1.92 -1.07 -12.34
N LEU A 16 2.39 -0.63 -13.51
CA LEU A 16 3.12 -1.45 -14.48
C LEU A 16 4.62 -1.56 -14.19
N VAL A 17 5.22 -0.56 -13.53
CA VAL A 17 6.67 -0.53 -13.26
C VAL A 17 7.04 -1.24 -11.95
N PHE A 18 6.12 -1.34 -10.99
CA PHE A 18 6.43 -1.89 -9.67
C PHE A 18 5.71 -3.20 -9.33
N GLN A 19 5.43 -4.06 -10.30
CA GLN A 19 5.08 -5.47 -10.01
C GLN A 19 6.25 -6.25 -9.36
N ASN A 20 7.40 -5.61 -9.13
CA ASN A 20 8.60 -6.24 -8.59
C ASN A 20 9.26 -5.35 -7.54
N ALA A 21 9.27 -5.84 -6.29
CA ALA A 21 9.88 -5.17 -5.14
C ALA A 21 11.36 -4.80 -5.35
N SER A 22 12.09 -5.58 -6.15
CA SER A 22 13.50 -5.32 -6.45
C SER A 22 13.70 -4.10 -7.35
N ALA A 23 12.82 -3.90 -8.34
CA ALA A 23 12.85 -2.74 -9.23
C ALA A 23 12.48 -1.46 -8.46
N TYR A 24 11.49 -1.55 -7.58
CA TYR A 24 11.14 -0.48 -6.65
C TYR A 24 12.34 -0.07 -5.77
N LEU A 25 12.96 -1.03 -5.09
CA LEU A 25 14.07 -0.74 -4.20
C LEU A 25 15.27 -0.14 -4.96
N ALA A 26 15.53 -0.63 -6.18
CA ALA A 26 16.57 -0.06 -7.04
C ALA A 26 16.28 1.41 -7.39
N GLU A 27 15.04 1.76 -7.73
CA GLU A 27 14.64 3.14 -8.03
C GLU A 27 14.73 4.06 -6.81
N VAL A 28 14.24 3.60 -5.65
CA VAL A 28 14.34 4.37 -4.40
C VAL A 28 15.80 4.60 -4.03
N ARG A 29 16.67 3.60 -4.21
CA ARG A 29 18.11 3.69 -3.93
C ARG A 29 18.86 4.69 -4.80
N LYS A 30 18.36 5.03 -5.99
CA LYS A 30 18.93 6.11 -6.82
C LYS A 30 18.80 7.48 -6.14
N ARG A 31 17.77 7.67 -5.30
CA ARG A 31 17.46 8.93 -4.61
C ARG A 31 17.97 8.92 -3.17
N ASN A 32 17.94 7.75 -2.52
CA ASN A 32 18.46 7.54 -1.18
C ASN A 32 19.16 6.18 -1.10
N ASN A 33 20.49 6.19 -1.15
CA ASN A 33 21.30 4.97 -1.13
C ASN A 33 21.15 4.14 0.16
N GLN A 34 20.63 4.72 1.24
CA GLN A 34 20.35 4.04 2.51
C GLN A 34 18.93 3.45 2.60
N ALA A 35 18.16 3.48 1.51
CA ALA A 35 16.81 2.93 1.52
C ALA A 35 16.80 1.42 1.83
N LEU A 36 16.02 1.08 2.86
CA LEU A 36 15.77 -0.27 3.32
C LEU A 36 14.66 -0.93 2.49
N ALA A 37 14.65 -2.26 2.42
CA ALA A 37 13.56 -2.99 1.78
C ALA A 37 12.20 -2.71 2.44
N SER A 38 12.18 -2.29 3.71
CA SER A 38 10.95 -1.96 4.43
C SER A 38 10.22 -0.72 3.89
N THR A 39 10.82 0.06 2.99
CA THR A 39 10.10 1.16 2.32
C THR A 39 8.95 0.66 1.45
N SER A 40 8.95 -0.62 1.05
CA SER A 40 7.81 -1.26 0.38
C SER A 40 6.55 -1.25 1.24
N TYR A 41 6.65 -1.48 2.56
CA TYR A 41 5.50 -1.42 3.47
C TYR A 41 4.90 -0.01 3.53
N ALA A 42 5.75 1.03 3.51
CA ALA A 42 5.29 2.42 3.49
C ALA A 42 4.59 2.76 2.16
N PHE A 43 5.12 2.27 1.04
CA PHE A 43 4.49 2.41 -0.26
C PHE A 43 3.10 1.74 -0.29
N ASP A 44 3.01 0.49 0.16
CA ASP A 44 1.74 -0.25 0.22
C ASP A 44 0.72 0.44 1.13
N SER A 45 1.16 1.05 2.24
CA SER A 45 0.28 1.81 3.14
C SER A 45 -0.33 3.05 2.46
N ILE A 46 0.48 3.80 1.70
CA ILE A 46 -0.01 4.95 0.92
C ILE A 46 -0.99 4.48 -0.16
N TRP A 47 -0.69 3.34 -0.79
CA TRP A 47 -1.55 2.77 -1.82
C TRP A 47 -2.91 2.33 -1.27
N ALA A 48 -2.91 1.64 -0.13
CA ALA A 48 -4.13 1.24 0.58
C ALA A 48 -5.00 2.46 0.93
N ALA A 49 -4.39 3.52 1.45
CA ALA A 49 -5.10 4.77 1.74
C ALA A 49 -5.69 5.41 0.48
N ALA A 50 -4.97 5.39 -0.65
CA ALA A 50 -5.47 5.91 -1.91
C ALA A 50 -6.65 5.10 -2.47
N LEU A 51 -6.60 3.76 -2.35
CA LEU A 51 -7.71 2.89 -2.76
C LEU A 51 -8.96 3.12 -1.90
N MET A 52 -8.78 3.20 -0.59
CA MET A 52 -9.84 3.53 0.37
C MET A 52 -10.48 4.88 0.04
N LEU A 53 -9.67 5.94 -0.14
CA LEU A 53 -10.18 7.27 -0.50
C LEU A 53 -10.92 7.26 -1.84
N ASN A 54 -10.46 6.46 -2.80
CA ASN A 54 -11.12 6.29 -4.09
C ASN A 54 -12.47 5.58 -3.94
N ALA A 55 -12.57 4.55 -3.09
CA ALA A 55 -13.83 3.88 -2.77
C ALA A 55 -14.84 4.85 -2.14
N THR A 56 -14.42 5.65 -1.16
CA THR A 56 -15.28 6.63 -0.49
C THR A 56 -15.67 7.80 -1.39
N SER A 57 -14.89 8.11 -2.45
CA SER A 57 -15.11 9.30 -3.28
C SER A 57 -16.43 9.29 -4.07
N ASN A 58 -17.05 8.11 -4.24
CA ASN A 58 -18.36 7.98 -4.89
C ASN A 58 -19.53 8.15 -3.91
N GLU A 59 -19.29 8.01 -2.62
CA GLU A 59 -20.32 7.95 -1.59
C GLU A 59 -20.32 9.21 -0.70
N THR A 60 -19.14 9.76 -0.41
CA THR A 60 -18.99 10.95 0.43
C THR A 60 -18.84 12.21 -0.43
N ARG A 61 -19.75 13.18 -0.29
CA ARG A 61 -19.54 14.50 -0.92
C ARG A 61 -18.50 15.28 -0.14
N PRO A 62 -17.67 16.13 -0.79
CA PRO A 62 -16.65 16.93 -0.09
C PRO A 62 -17.20 17.81 1.04
N GLU A 63 -18.47 18.20 0.93
CA GLU A 63 -19.24 18.98 1.91
C GLU A 63 -19.65 18.19 3.16
N ASP A 64 -19.65 16.86 3.09
CA ASP A 64 -19.92 15.96 4.22
C ASP A 64 -18.64 15.66 5.03
N PHE A 65 -17.47 16.11 4.55
CA PHE A 65 -16.18 15.90 5.17
C PHE A 65 -15.97 16.84 6.36
N VAL A 66 -16.78 16.68 7.40
CA VAL A 66 -16.68 17.41 8.66
C VAL A 66 -15.67 16.68 9.55
N LEU A 67 -14.42 17.15 9.52
CA LEU A 67 -13.29 16.65 10.33
C LEU A 67 -13.54 16.67 11.86
N SER A 68 -14.65 17.24 12.33
CA SER A 68 -14.98 17.40 13.74
C SER A 68 -15.98 16.37 14.30
N SER A 69 -16.51 15.45 13.51
CA SER A 69 -17.32 14.33 14.03
C SER A 69 -16.51 13.03 14.00
N ASP A 70 -15.84 12.75 15.12
CA ASP A 70 -14.96 11.57 15.31
C ASP A 70 -15.64 10.21 15.00
N GLN A 71 -16.97 10.16 15.02
CA GLN A 71 -17.75 8.95 14.79
C GLN A 71 -17.79 8.50 13.31
N PHE A 72 -17.73 9.44 12.37
CA PHE A 72 -17.76 9.12 10.93
C PHE A 72 -16.42 8.47 10.49
N PHE A 73 -15.32 8.93 11.05
CA PHE A 73 -13.99 8.36 10.79
C PHE A 73 -13.78 7.00 11.46
N SER A 74 -14.54 6.67 12.51
CA SER A 74 -14.19 5.51 13.31
C SER A 74 -14.70 4.21 12.71
N ASP A 75 -15.91 4.11 12.18
CA ASP A 75 -16.47 2.77 11.88
C ASP A 75 -16.55 2.48 10.38
N GLU A 76 -17.01 3.42 9.56
CA GLU A 76 -17.13 3.24 8.11
C GLU A 76 -15.77 3.10 7.41
N TYR A 77 -14.78 3.91 7.82
CA TYR A 77 -13.42 3.81 7.29
C TYR A 77 -12.67 2.55 7.76
N LYS A 78 -13.03 1.98 8.92
CA LYS A 78 -12.45 0.71 9.38
C LYS A 78 -12.89 -0.43 8.48
N ASP A 79 -14.19 -0.52 8.24
CA ASP A 79 -14.77 -1.58 7.40
C ASP A 79 -14.23 -1.47 5.97
N LEU A 80 -14.16 -0.25 5.43
CA LEU A 80 -13.60 -0.01 4.10
C LEU A 80 -12.11 -0.36 3.99
N LEU A 81 -11.32 -0.20 5.05
CA LEU A 81 -9.92 -0.63 5.08
C LEU A 81 -9.79 -2.15 5.11
N GLU A 82 -10.64 -2.84 5.88
CA GLU A 82 -10.66 -4.30 5.95
C GLU A 82 -11.09 -4.94 4.62
N GLU A 83 -11.91 -4.26 3.83
CA GLU A 83 -12.31 -4.70 2.48
C GLU A 83 -11.24 -4.50 1.39
N GLN A 84 -10.16 -3.77 1.66
CA GLN A 84 -9.12 -3.51 0.65
C GLN A 84 -8.19 -4.71 0.48
N GLU A 85 -8.46 -5.53 -0.55
CA GLU A 85 -7.57 -6.59 -1.01
C GLU A 85 -6.80 -6.18 -2.27
N PHE A 86 -5.47 -6.19 -2.23
CA PHE A 86 -4.63 -5.96 -3.40
C PHE A 86 -3.24 -6.63 -3.29
N GLU A 87 -2.57 -6.81 -4.42
CA GLU A 87 -1.17 -7.26 -4.45
C GLU A 87 -0.23 -6.06 -4.35
N GLY A 88 0.45 -5.93 -3.20
CA GLY A 88 1.41 -4.86 -2.93
C GLY A 88 2.87 -5.28 -3.20
N LEU A 89 3.80 -4.36 -3.00
CA LEU A 89 5.24 -4.62 -3.12
C LEU A 89 5.76 -5.56 -2.04
N SER A 90 5.10 -5.60 -0.90
CA SER A 90 5.41 -6.50 0.20
C SER A 90 4.56 -7.78 0.18
N GLY A 91 3.94 -8.09 -0.96
CA GLY A 91 3.06 -9.25 -1.17
C GLY A 91 1.58 -8.89 -1.01
N PRO A 92 0.71 -9.91 -0.84
CA PRO A 92 -0.72 -9.70 -0.67
C PRO A 92 -1.01 -8.76 0.51
N HIS A 93 -1.96 -7.87 0.28
CA HIS A 93 -2.43 -6.92 1.27
C HIS A 93 -3.86 -7.30 1.66
N ASN A 94 -4.01 -7.80 2.87
CA ASN A 94 -5.28 -8.17 3.48
C ASN A 94 -5.21 -7.84 4.98
N PHE A 95 -6.30 -7.33 5.54
CA PHE A 95 -6.42 -7.02 6.97
C PHE A 95 -7.39 -7.97 7.65
N PHE A 96 -7.07 -8.31 8.90
CA PHE A 96 -7.98 -9.00 9.80
C PHE A 96 -7.85 -8.38 11.19
N ASN A 97 -8.96 -7.90 11.76
CA ASN A 97 -8.98 -7.19 13.04
C ASN A 97 -7.94 -6.06 13.10
N ARG A 98 -7.85 -5.24 12.04
CA ARG A 98 -6.88 -4.14 11.91
C ARG A 98 -5.40 -4.54 11.86
N GLU A 99 -5.10 -5.83 11.77
CA GLU A 99 -3.74 -6.33 11.59
C GLU A 99 -3.55 -6.81 10.14
N ARG A 100 -2.42 -6.46 9.54
CA ARG A 100 -2.09 -6.98 8.22
C ARG A 100 -1.69 -8.44 8.33
N ILE A 101 -2.35 -9.30 7.55
CA ILE A 101 -1.90 -10.68 7.35
C ILE A 101 -0.67 -10.63 6.45
N GLY A 102 0.50 -10.92 7.02
CA GLY A 102 1.79 -10.82 6.34
C GLY A 102 2.47 -12.16 6.07
N THR A 103 3.56 -12.11 5.33
CA THR A 103 4.43 -13.27 5.07
C THR A 103 5.58 -13.31 6.07
N VAL A 104 5.79 -14.47 6.70
CA VAL A 104 6.94 -14.71 7.61
C VAL A 104 8.01 -15.49 6.85
N THR A 105 9.27 -15.01 6.95
CA THR A 105 10.43 -15.72 6.41
C THR A 105 11.12 -16.52 7.51
N ILE A 106 11.28 -17.83 7.31
CA ILE A 106 12.02 -18.71 8.22
C ILE A 106 13.37 -19.04 7.57
N SER A 107 14.47 -18.67 8.22
CA SER A 107 15.83 -18.95 7.75
C SER A 107 16.56 -19.90 8.68
N GLN A 108 17.17 -20.95 8.12
CA GLN A 108 18.02 -21.88 8.86
C GLN A 108 19.49 -21.70 8.48
N MET A 109 20.35 -21.47 9.47
CA MET A 109 21.80 -21.53 9.26
C MET A 109 22.23 -22.98 9.05
N ARG A 110 22.79 -23.30 7.88
CA ARG A 110 23.39 -24.61 7.61
C ARG A 110 24.90 -24.48 7.77
N VAL A 111 25.45 -25.11 8.81
CA VAL A 111 26.90 -25.23 8.98
C VAL A 111 27.39 -26.23 7.95
N GLN A 112 28.18 -25.76 6.99
CA GLN A 112 28.85 -26.60 6.01
C GLN A 112 30.06 -27.21 6.70
N ASN A 113 29.91 -28.38 7.31
CA ASN A 113 31.04 -29.17 7.77
C ASN A 113 31.82 -29.62 6.54
N GLY A 114 32.92 -28.92 6.25
CA GLY A 114 33.87 -29.31 5.22
C GLY A 114 34.43 -30.70 5.53
N ILE A 115 34.29 -31.59 4.57
CA ILE A 115 35.10 -32.80 4.42
C ILE A 115 36.33 -32.41 3.61
#